data_AF-A0A918ZXS6-F1
#
_entry.id   AF-A0A918ZXS6-F1
#
_cell.length_a   1.000
_cell.length_b   1.000
_cell.length_c   1.000
_cell.angle_alpha   90.00
_cell.angle_beta   90.00
_cell.angle_gamma   90.00
#
_symmetry.space_group_name_H-M   'P 1'
#
loop_
_entity.id
_entity.type
_entity.pdbx_description
1 polymer ?
#
loop_
_entity_poly.entity_id
_entity_poly.type
_entity_poly.pdbx_seq_one_letter_code
_entity_poly.pdbx_strand_id
1 'polypeptide(L)'
;MGSWTPVVYRGDGAWIGVMPDGRIGVGVESEGRSSLEGSGFVPMWPFLERDLSTCLATFSGSWERLGQGGVRTPERLVELTVETAWKSGRSYWMELAAIWAIEMVGRKEFDHEATRVLLREMAMSEALTPELREQARGAGD
;
A
#
# COMPACT_ATOMS: atom_id res chain seq x y z
N MET A 1 -21.69 17.90 8.59
CA MET A 1 -21.19 17.32 7.33
C MET A 1 -19.72 17.66 7.24
N GLY A 2 -18.85 16.67 7.10
CA GLY A 2 -17.39 16.89 7.03
C GLY A 2 -16.97 17.47 5.68
N SER A 3 -15.77 18.03 5.60
CA SER A 3 -15.12 18.43 4.36
C SER A 3 -13.94 17.51 4.05
N TRP A 4 -13.56 17.41 2.77
CA TRP A 4 -12.28 16.79 2.40
C TRP A 4 -11.13 17.46 3.15
N THR A 5 -10.25 16.64 3.72
CA THR A 5 -9.04 17.11 4.42
C THR A 5 -7.82 16.42 3.82
N PRO A 6 -7.00 17.10 2.99
CA PRO A 6 -5.75 16.52 2.49
C PRO A 6 -4.76 16.36 3.65
N VAL A 7 -4.02 15.26 3.68
CA VAL A 7 -3.08 14.96 4.78
C VAL A 7 -1.69 14.62 4.26
N VAL A 8 -1.57 13.64 3.35
CA VAL A 8 -0.29 13.17 2.82
C VAL A 8 -0.23 13.48 1.32
N TYR A 9 0.79 14.23 0.90
CA TYR A 9 1.01 14.46 -0.52
C TYR A 9 1.49 13.17 -1.19
N ARG A 10 0.71 12.67 -2.14
CA ARG A 10 1.02 11.44 -2.89
C ARG A 10 1.94 11.75 -4.07
N GLY A 11 1.80 12.91 -4.70
CA GLY A 11 2.51 13.29 -5.92
C GLY A 11 1.54 13.62 -7.07
N ASP A 12 2.02 14.32 -8.10
CA ASP A 12 1.24 14.74 -9.28
C ASP A 12 -0.01 15.57 -8.94
N GLY A 13 0.07 16.41 -7.90
CA GLY A 13 -1.07 17.20 -7.42
C GLY A 13 -2.11 16.39 -6.63
N ALA A 14 -1.89 15.09 -6.43
CA ALA A 14 -2.78 14.22 -5.68
C ALA A 14 -2.36 14.08 -4.21
N TRP A 15 -3.38 13.94 -3.35
CA TRP A 15 -3.28 13.86 -1.90
C TRP A 15 -4.06 12.66 -1.38
N ILE A 16 -3.52 12.02 -0.35
CA ILE A 16 -4.26 11.09 0.52
C ILE A 16 -4.80 11.90 1.69
N GLY A 17 -6.04 11.67 2.05
CA GLY A 17 -6.73 12.48 3.05
C GLY A 17 -8.00 11.85 3.57
N VAL A 18 -8.75 12.63 4.34
CA VAL A 18 -10.00 12.20 4.98
C VAL A 18 -11.19 12.72 4.17
N MET A 19 -12.06 11.81 3.77
CA MET A 19 -13.31 12.11 3.07
C MET A 19 -14.34 12.70 4.04
N PRO A 20 -15.39 13.40 3.55
CA PRO A 20 -16.50 13.89 4.38
C PRO A 20 -17.19 12.87 5.28
N ASP A 21 -17.13 11.59 4.89
CA ASP A 21 -17.71 10.45 5.62
C ASP A 21 -16.72 9.79 6.60
N GLY A 22 -15.52 10.34 6.76
CA GLY A 22 -14.48 9.87 7.67
C GLY A 22 -13.59 8.77 7.11
N ARG A 23 -13.83 8.26 5.90
CA ARG A 23 -12.95 7.27 5.26
C ARG A 23 -11.69 7.90 4.69
N ILE A 24 -10.64 7.10 4.58
CA ILE A 24 -9.44 7.51 3.84
C ILE A 24 -9.76 7.55 2.35
N GLY A 25 -9.35 8.62 1.67
CA GLY A 25 -9.55 8.81 0.24
C GLY A 25 -8.38 9.48 -0.46
N VAL A 26 -8.56 9.68 -1.76
CA VAL A 26 -7.66 10.41 -2.64
C VAL A 26 -8.38 11.61 -3.22
N GLY A 27 -7.64 12.70 -3.42
CA GLY A 27 -8.14 13.93 -4.03
C GLY A 27 -7.03 14.81 -4.55
N VAL A 28 -7.38 16.01 -4.96
CA VAL A 28 -6.44 17.14 -5.07
C VAL A 28 -6.47 17.92 -3.75
N GLU A 29 -5.65 18.97 -3.63
CA GLU A 29 -5.58 19.76 -2.39
C GLU A 29 -6.96 20.30 -1.96
N SER A 30 -7.74 20.84 -2.90
CA SER A 30 -9.04 21.47 -2.61
C SER A 30 -10.23 20.51 -2.58
N GLU A 31 -10.08 19.28 -3.05
CA GLU A 31 -11.23 18.41 -3.35
C GLU A 31 -10.89 16.92 -3.25
N GLY A 32 -11.68 16.19 -2.46
CA GLY A 32 -11.66 14.73 -2.39
C GLY A 32 -12.43 14.12 -3.57
N ARG A 33 -11.87 13.08 -4.18
CA ARG A 33 -12.44 12.47 -5.40
C ARG A 33 -13.04 11.09 -5.17
N SER A 34 -12.39 10.26 -4.36
CA SER A 34 -12.84 8.89 -4.08
C SER A 34 -12.27 8.38 -2.77
N SER A 35 -12.96 7.45 -2.11
CA SER A 35 -12.33 6.65 -1.04
C SER A 35 -11.27 5.70 -1.62
N LEU A 36 -10.31 5.30 -0.79
CA LEU A 36 -9.29 4.32 -1.18
C LEU A 36 -9.91 2.95 -1.47
N GLU A 37 -10.86 2.50 -0.64
CA GLU A 37 -11.61 1.26 -0.88
C GLU A 37 -12.36 1.30 -2.22
N GLY A 38 -13.05 2.42 -2.51
CA GLY A 38 -13.81 2.58 -3.75
C GLY A 38 -12.95 2.65 -5.01
N SER A 39 -11.66 2.95 -4.85
CA SER A 39 -10.67 2.96 -5.93
C SER A 39 -9.78 1.72 -5.94
N GLY A 40 -10.06 0.72 -5.09
CA GLY A 40 -9.26 -0.50 -4.99
C GLY A 40 -7.81 -0.24 -4.59
N PHE A 41 -7.55 0.81 -3.81
CA PHE A 41 -6.22 1.24 -3.35
C PHE A 41 -5.21 1.59 -4.46
N VAL A 42 -5.61 1.58 -5.74
CA VAL A 42 -4.76 1.99 -6.88
C VAL A 42 -4.06 3.34 -6.67
N PRO A 43 -4.68 4.38 -6.07
CA PRO A 43 -4.00 5.65 -5.80
C PRO A 43 -2.75 5.54 -4.91
N MET A 44 -2.63 4.46 -4.14
CA MET A 44 -1.51 4.19 -3.25
C MET A 44 -0.31 3.56 -3.96
N TRP A 45 -0.49 2.93 -5.13
CA TRP A 45 0.57 2.19 -5.81
C TRP A 45 1.87 2.97 -6.07
N PRO A 46 1.87 4.26 -6.42
CA PRO A 46 3.12 5.00 -6.60
C PRO A 46 3.95 5.18 -5.33
N PHE A 47 3.39 4.92 -4.14
CA PHE A 47 4.23 4.83 -2.96
C PHE A 47 5.18 3.63 -3.02
N LEU A 48 4.84 2.57 -3.76
CA LEU A 48 5.70 1.39 -3.99
C LEU A 48 7.01 1.73 -4.71
N GLU A 49 7.07 2.87 -5.42
CA GLU A 49 8.28 3.37 -6.06
C GLU A 49 9.28 3.96 -5.05
N ARG A 50 8.89 4.06 -3.78
CA ARG A 50 9.70 4.60 -2.68
C ARG A 50 10.05 3.49 -1.69
N ASP A 51 11.00 3.77 -0.81
CA ASP A 51 11.38 2.85 0.25
C ASP A 51 10.22 2.59 1.22
N LEU A 52 9.95 1.32 1.54
CA LEU A 52 8.90 0.91 2.47
C LEU A 52 9.00 1.62 3.82
N SER A 53 10.22 1.71 4.38
CA SER A 53 10.47 2.41 5.65
C SER A 53 10.04 3.87 5.60
N THR A 54 10.35 4.57 4.52
CA THR A 54 10.04 6.00 4.34
C THR A 54 8.53 6.19 4.22
N CYS A 55 7.86 5.34 3.45
CA CYS A 55 6.41 5.35 3.33
C CYS A 55 5.71 5.03 4.66
N LEU A 56 6.12 3.96 5.34
CA LEU A 56 5.54 3.57 6.62
C LEU A 56 5.71 4.68 7.65
N ALA A 57 6.91 5.28 7.77
CA ALA A 57 7.14 6.41 8.67
C ALA A 57 6.25 7.61 8.35
N THR A 58 6.06 7.92 7.06
CA THR A 58 5.16 9.00 6.61
C THR A 58 3.72 8.76 7.03
N PHE A 59 3.21 7.54 6.82
CA PHE A 59 1.84 7.19 7.18
C PHE A 59 1.66 7.14 8.70
N SER A 60 2.59 6.52 9.43
CA SER A 60 2.53 6.45 10.89
C SER A 60 2.56 7.82 11.53
N GLY A 61 3.43 8.73 11.06
CA GLY A 61 3.49 10.12 11.56
C GLY A 61 2.24 10.96 11.23
N SER A 62 1.48 10.56 10.22
CA SER A 62 0.25 11.25 9.80
C SER A 62 -1.04 10.53 10.23
N TRP A 63 -0.92 9.39 10.93
CA TRP A 63 -2.03 8.45 11.09
C TRP A 63 -3.18 9.04 11.89
N GLU A 64 -2.89 9.78 12.96
CA GLU A 64 -3.91 10.48 13.76
C GLU A 64 -4.74 11.46 12.91
N ARG A 65 -4.14 12.04 11.86
CA ARG A 65 -4.80 12.97 10.95
C ARG A 65 -5.58 12.30 9.82
N LEU A 66 -5.18 11.08 9.41
CA LEU A 66 -5.85 10.32 8.35
C LEU A 66 -7.17 9.68 8.80
N GLY A 67 -7.44 9.65 10.11
CA GLY A 67 -8.62 8.99 10.66
C GLY A 67 -8.57 7.47 10.47
N GLN A 68 -9.47 6.75 11.12
CA GLN A 68 -9.50 5.27 11.11
C GLN A 68 -10.63 4.70 10.23
N GLY A 69 -11.21 5.50 9.34
CA GLY A 69 -12.30 5.06 8.48
C GLY A 69 -11.81 4.18 7.32
N GLY A 70 -12.21 2.91 7.32
CA GLY A 70 -11.90 1.91 6.28
C GLY A 70 -10.59 1.15 6.50
N VAL A 71 -9.55 1.81 7.05
CA VAL A 71 -8.25 1.16 7.37
C VAL A 71 -7.84 1.50 8.80
N ARG A 72 -7.44 0.48 9.58
CA ARG A 72 -7.17 0.62 11.02
C ARG A 72 -5.75 1.06 11.36
N THR A 73 -4.76 0.62 10.58
CA THR A 73 -3.34 0.85 10.86
C THR A 73 -2.57 1.20 9.58
N PRO A 74 -1.45 1.95 9.68
CA PRO A 74 -0.63 2.27 8.52
C PRO A 74 -0.05 1.00 7.87
N GLU A 75 0.24 -0.03 8.65
CA GLU A 75 0.66 -1.35 8.16
C GLU A 75 -0.44 -1.97 7.31
N ARG A 76 -1.70 -1.91 7.77
CA ARG A 76 -2.82 -2.46 6.99
C ARG A 76 -3.02 -1.72 5.67
N LEU A 77 -2.77 -0.41 5.63
CA LEU A 77 -2.81 0.37 4.39
C LEU A 77 -1.73 -0.10 3.40
N VAL A 78 -0.53 -0.36 3.90
CA VAL A 78 0.59 -0.89 3.11
C VAL A 78 0.28 -2.31 2.61
N GLU A 79 -0.21 -3.21 3.47
CA GLU A 79 -0.62 -4.57 3.09
C GLU A 79 -1.65 -4.56 1.96
N LEU A 80 -2.70 -3.73 2.08
CA LEU A 80 -3.73 -3.59 1.05
C LEU A 80 -3.16 -3.00 -0.25
N THR A 81 -2.20 -2.08 -0.14
CA THR A 81 -1.51 -1.50 -1.31
C THR A 81 -0.71 -2.57 -2.05
N VAL A 82 0.07 -3.38 -1.33
CA VAL A 82 0.85 -4.49 -1.88
C VAL A 82 -0.07 -5.54 -2.49
N GLU A 83 -1.12 -5.96 -1.78
CA GLU A 83 -2.06 -6.98 -2.23
C GLU A 83 -2.78 -6.56 -3.53
N THR A 84 -3.24 -5.32 -3.61
CA THR A 84 -3.94 -4.81 -4.79
C THR A 84 -3.01 -4.60 -5.98
N ALA A 85 -1.78 -4.13 -5.75
CA ALA A 85 -0.76 -4.02 -6.79
C ALA A 85 -0.36 -5.38 -7.34
N TRP A 86 -0.19 -6.39 -6.47
CA TRP A 86 0.08 -7.77 -6.86
C TRP A 86 -1.03 -8.36 -7.74
N LYS A 87 -2.29 -8.18 -7.32
CA LYS A 87 -3.46 -8.69 -8.04
C LYS A 87 -3.79 -7.92 -9.33
N SER A 88 -3.05 -6.87 -9.65
CA SER A 88 -3.33 -5.99 -10.80
C SER A 88 -3.07 -6.64 -12.16
N GLY A 89 -2.21 -7.66 -12.22
CA GLY A 89 -1.72 -8.23 -13.48
C GLY A 89 -0.75 -7.32 -14.26
N ARG A 90 -0.35 -6.17 -13.69
CA ARG A 90 0.57 -5.22 -14.34
C ARG A 90 1.98 -5.47 -13.82
N SER A 91 2.84 -6.08 -14.66
CA SER A 91 4.18 -6.53 -14.28
C SER A 91 4.98 -5.51 -13.45
N TYR A 92 5.01 -4.24 -13.87
CA TYR A 92 5.70 -3.18 -13.14
C TYR A 92 5.25 -3.05 -11.67
N TRP A 93 3.94 -3.01 -11.41
CA TRP A 93 3.42 -2.87 -10.05
C TRP A 93 3.53 -4.18 -9.26
N MET A 94 3.44 -5.32 -9.94
CA MET A 94 3.63 -6.63 -9.34
C MET A 94 5.06 -6.82 -8.83
N GLU A 95 6.07 -6.38 -9.59
CA GLU A 95 7.47 -6.41 -9.20
C GLU A 95 7.73 -5.54 -7.97
N LEU A 96 7.23 -4.30 -7.97
CA LEU A 96 7.36 -3.40 -6.80
C LEU A 96 6.63 -3.94 -5.56
N ALA A 97 5.45 -4.54 -5.75
CA ALA A 97 4.73 -5.20 -4.67
C ALA A 97 5.53 -6.37 -4.08
N ALA A 98 6.19 -7.17 -4.92
CA ALA A 98 7.04 -8.27 -4.46
C ALA A 98 8.24 -7.78 -3.63
N ILE A 99 8.89 -6.69 -4.06
CA ILE A 99 10.00 -6.08 -3.30
C ILE A 99 9.53 -5.66 -1.90
N TRP A 100 8.39 -4.97 -1.80
CA TRP A 100 7.84 -4.59 -0.50
C TRP A 100 7.43 -5.80 0.34
N ALA A 101 6.81 -6.82 -0.25
CA ALA A 101 6.43 -8.04 0.48
C ALA A 101 7.64 -8.75 1.09
N ILE A 102 8.77 -8.81 0.37
CA ILE A 102 10.03 -9.37 0.86
C ILE A 102 10.54 -8.57 2.07
N GLU A 103 10.45 -7.24 2.05
CA GLU A 103 10.83 -6.41 3.20
C GLU A 103 9.86 -6.55 4.38
N MET A 104 8.56 -6.70 4.11
CA MET A 104 7.51 -6.79 5.14
C MET A 104 7.70 -8.01 6.03
N VAL A 105 8.14 -9.15 5.50
CA VAL A 105 8.28 -10.38 6.31
C VAL A 105 9.33 -10.25 7.42
N GLY A 106 10.34 -9.40 7.21
CA GLY A 106 11.38 -9.12 8.20
C GLY A 106 10.96 -8.16 9.31
N ARG A 107 9.75 -7.60 9.23
CA ARG A 107 9.24 -6.54 10.12
C ARG A 107 8.10 -7.08 10.97
N LYS A 108 8.16 -6.85 12.28
CA LYS A 108 7.22 -7.43 13.27
C LYS A 108 5.84 -6.77 13.24
N GLU A 109 5.72 -5.63 12.57
CA GLU A 109 4.53 -4.79 12.54
C GLU A 109 3.47 -5.31 11.56
N PHE A 110 3.87 -6.13 10.58
CA PHE A 110 2.99 -6.67 9.54
C PHE A 110 2.42 -8.04 9.91
N ASP A 111 1.32 -8.43 9.26
CA ASP A 111 0.79 -9.79 9.35
C ASP A 111 1.73 -10.79 8.66
N HIS A 112 2.47 -11.56 9.48
CA HIS A 112 3.45 -12.54 8.99
C HIS A 112 2.81 -13.69 8.24
N GLU A 113 1.61 -14.12 8.63
CA GLU A 113 0.93 -15.23 7.97
C GLU A 113 0.47 -14.80 6.58
N ALA A 114 -0.24 -13.66 6.50
CA ALA A 114 -0.69 -13.10 5.23
C ALA A 114 0.49 -12.78 4.30
N THR A 115 1.57 -12.20 4.83
CA THR A 115 2.76 -11.86 4.04
C THR A 115 3.45 -13.11 3.51
N ARG A 116 3.59 -14.18 4.30
CA ARG A 116 4.18 -15.45 3.82
C ARG A 116 3.33 -16.13 2.74
N VAL A 117 2.00 -16.13 2.89
CA VAL A 117 1.10 -16.66 1.86
C VAL A 117 1.31 -15.91 0.55
N LEU A 118 1.34 -14.58 0.61
CA LEU A 118 1.59 -13.74 -0.56
C LEU A 118 2.96 -14.02 -1.21
N LEU A 119 4.01 -14.14 -0.40
CA LEU A 119 5.36 -14.44 -0.89
C LEU A 119 5.44 -15.80 -1.60
N ARG A 120 4.72 -16.81 -1.12
CA ARG A 120 4.64 -18.12 -1.78
C ARG A 120 3.94 -18.04 -3.13
N GLU A 121 2.88 -17.24 -3.24
CA GLU A 121 2.22 -16.98 -4.53
C GLU A 121 3.18 -16.26 -5.50
N MET A 122 3.89 -15.24 -5.01
CA MET A 122 4.88 -14.48 -5.79
C MET A 122 6.01 -15.35 -6.31
N ALA A 123 6.56 -16.23 -5.47
CA ALA A 123 7.63 -17.17 -5.83
C ALA A 123 7.28 -18.14 -6.97
N MET A 124 5.98 -18.36 -7.21
CA MET A 124 5.48 -19.25 -8.26
C MET A 124 5.06 -18.51 -9.54
N SER A 125 5.07 -17.18 -9.54
CA SER A 125 4.53 -16.37 -10.63
C SER A 125 5.56 -16.09 -11.73
N GLU A 126 5.26 -16.48 -12.96
CA GLU A 126 6.08 -16.14 -14.13
C GLU A 126 6.07 -14.64 -14.48
N ALA A 127 5.21 -13.84 -13.82
CA ALA A 127 5.20 -12.39 -13.99
C ALA A 127 6.40 -11.69 -13.32
N LEU A 128 7.10 -12.38 -12.41
CA LEU A 128 8.29 -11.87 -11.73
C LEU A 128 9.57 -12.38 -12.39
N THR A 129 10.64 -11.58 -12.30
CA THR A 129 11.97 -12.02 -12.71
C THR A 129 12.41 -13.25 -11.91
N PRO A 130 13.28 -14.11 -12.47
CA PRO A 130 13.83 -15.26 -11.75
C PRO A 130 14.45 -14.87 -10.40
N GLU A 131 15.16 -13.74 -10.35
CA GLU A 131 15.81 -13.25 -9.14
C GLU A 131 14.79 -12.88 -8.05
N LEU A 132 13.72 -12.17 -8.40
CA LEU A 132 12.66 -11.82 -7.45
C LEU A 132 11.88 -13.04 -6.97
N ARG A 133 11.66 -14.03 -7.83
CA ARG A 133 11.04 -15.30 -7.42
C ARG A 133 11.89 -16.05 -6.40
N GLU A 134 13.21 -16.09 -6.60
CA GLU A 134 14.13 -16.73 -5.66
C GLU A 134 14.14 -16.00 -4.31
N GLN A 135 14.19 -14.67 -4.32
CA GLN A 135 14.11 -13.87 -3.09
C GLN A 135 12.77 -14.06 -2.37
N ALA A 136 11.66 -14.04 -3.10
CA ALA A 136 10.34 -14.28 -2.52
C ALA A 136 10.22 -15.68 -1.91
N ARG A 137 10.81 -16.70 -2.55
CA ARG A 137 10.88 -18.06 -1.99
C ARG A 137 11.65 -18.09 -0.68
N GLY A 138 12.87 -17.55 -0.67
CA GLY A 138 13.71 -17.51 0.53
C GLY A 138 13.09 -16.71 1.69
N ALA A 139 12.25 -15.72 1.38
CA ALA A 139 11.53 -14.92 2.37
C ALA A 139 10.22 -15.58 2.86
N GLY A 140 9.60 -16.46 2.05
CA GLY A 140 8.32 -17.11 2.33
C GLY A 140 8.40 -18.49 3.01
N ASP A 141 9.60 -19.05 3.11
CA ASP A 141 9.92 -20.31 3.81
C ASP A 141 10.07 -20.08 5.33
#